data_AF-A0A5C5ZW36-F1
#
_entry.id   AF-A0A5C5ZW36-F1
#
_cell.length_a   1.000
_cell.length_b   1.000
_cell.length_c   1.000
_cell.angle_alpha   90.00
_cell.angle_beta   90.00
_cell.angle_gamma   90.00
#
_symmetry.space_group_name_H-M   'P 1'
#
loop_
_entity.id
_entity.type
_entity.pdbx_description
1 polymer ?
#
loop_
_entity_poly.entity_id
_entity_poly.type
_entity_poly.pdbx_seq_one_letter_code
_entity_poly.pdbx_strand_id
1 'polypeptide(L)'
;MFTQIPQCSAEASRVAGHTQVKVQSVFPNFTDPSAYLNRHELCQLLRESDQVSGVFLAVDSEQIPAMYAAVKQTPVVAGVIDKRSAMKHFRDMISESTYVMRTVNAMFAMVIAFGVIYNCAMIILSERARDLATLRVMGFTRGEASRVLVGEIAIITLMSIPLGLVIGYLFSYGTALSMDTETNRFPLVINRSTYAYSTLVILFAATLSGWYVRRLVNDLDLISVLKVKE
;
A
#
# COMPACT_ATOMS: atom_id res chain seq x y z
N MET A 1 12.71 -5.84 23.18
CA MET A 1 13.73 -6.89 23.12
C MET A 1 15.06 -6.20 23.33
N PHE A 2 15.56 -6.25 24.57
CA PHE A 2 16.79 -5.57 24.98
C PHE A 2 17.98 -6.38 24.48
N THR A 3 18.77 -5.82 23.57
CA THR A 3 20.10 -6.35 23.28
C THR A 3 21.05 -5.72 24.29
N GLN A 4 21.33 -6.42 25.39
CA GLN A 4 22.48 -6.08 26.24
C GLN A 4 23.73 -6.25 25.37
N ILE A 5 24.38 -5.15 25.02
CA ILE A 5 25.68 -5.17 24.35
C ILE A 5 26.72 -5.42 25.46
N PRO A 6 27.47 -6.54 25.43
CA PRO A 6 28.47 -6.83 26.44
C PRO A 6 29.59 -5.79 26.38
N GLN A 7 30.03 -5.27 27.53
CA GLN A 7 31.21 -4.43 27.62
C GLN A 7 32.43 -5.26 27.21
N CYS A 8 33.08 -4.90 26.11
CA CYS A 8 34.30 -5.56 25.63
C CYS A 8 35.30 -4.49 25.21
N SER A 9 36.52 -4.60 25.72
CA SER A 9 37.65 -3.71 25.45
C SER A 9 38.10 -3.80 24.00
N ALA A 10 38.03 -2.70 23.26
CA ALA A 10 38.54 -2.60 21.90
C ALA A 10 40.08 -2.42 21.90
N GLU A 11 40.81 -3.43 21.41
CA GLU A 11 42.22 -3.27 21.05
C GLU A 11 42.31 -2.47 19.73
N ALA A 12 42.67 -1.19 19.84
CA ALA A 12 42.88 -0.31 18.69
C ALA A 12 44.38 -0.23 18.34
N SER A 13 44.74 -0.58 17.09
CA SER A 13 46.10 -0.44 16.57
C SER A 13 46.16 0.71 15.56
N ARG A 14 47.11 1.64 15.72
CA ARG A 14 47.31 2.77 14.80
C ARG A 14 48.35 2.41 13.76
N VAL A 15 47.97 2.46 12.48
CA VAL A 15 48.89 2.39 11.35
C VAL A 15 48.59 3.56 10.43
N ALA A 16 49.59 4.42 10.20
CA ALA A 16 49.59 5.48 9.19
C ALA A 16 48.37 6.46 9.20
N GLY A 17 48.07 7.10 10.34
CA GLY A 17 47.04 8.15 10.40
C GLY A 17 45.59 7.65 10.45
N HIS A 18 45.37 6.34 10.33
CA HIS A 18 44.07 5.70 10.47
C HIS A 18 44.01 4.91 11.78
N THR A 19 42.91 5.05 12.52
CA THR A 19 42.67 4.26 13.73
C THR A 19 41.93 2.99 13.33
N GLN A 20 42.55 1.83 13.50
CA GLN A 20 41.89 0.55 13.25
C GLN A 20 41.14 0.10 14.50
N VAL A 21 39.88 -0.30 14.33
CA VAL A 21 39.02 -0.82 15.39
C VAL A 21 38.52 -2.20 14.97
N LYS A 22 38.59 -3.18 15.88
CA LYS A 22 38.14 -4.55 15.61
C LYS A 22 36.61 -4.58 15.50
N VAL A 23 36.09 -5.08 14.37
CA VAL A 23 34.64 -5.25 14.17
C VAL A 23 34.15 -6.47 14.95
N GLN A 24 33.21 -6.27 15.87
CA GLN A 24 32.63 -7.36 16.68
C GLN A 24 31.43 -8.03 15.99
N SER A 25 30.54 -7.24 15.38
CA SER A 25 29.31 -7.74 14.76
C SER A 25 28.80 -6.76 13.70
N VAL A 26 28.09 -7.29 12.70
CA VAL A 26 27.40 -6.49 11.68
C VAL A 26 25.89 -6.72 11.83
N PHE A 27 25.11 -5.65 11.75
CA PHE A 27 23.65 -5.69 11.80
C PHE A 27 23.07 -5.04 10.52
N PRO A 28 21.91 -5.50 10.05
CA PRO A 28 21.24 -4.86 8.92
C PRO A 28 20.80 -3.45 9.31
N ASN A 29 21.19 -2.47 8.50
CA ASN A 29 20.78 -1.09 8.64
C ASN A 29 20.14 -0.62 7.32
N PHE A 30 18.98 0.04 7.42
CA PHE A 30 18.14 0.40 6.27
C PHE A 30 18.14 1.90 5.97
N THR A 31 18.96 2.66 6.67
CA THR A 31 19.15 4.09 6.46
C THR A 31 20.61 4.34 6.05
N ASP A 32 21.38 5.03 6.89
CA ASP A 32 22.76 5.41 6.61
C ASP A 32 23.78 4.45 7.22
N PRO A 33 24.99 4.31 6.65
CA PRO A 33 26.08 3.57 7.28
C PRO A 33 26.32 4.09 8.70
N SER A 34 26.12 3.25 9.71
CA SER A 34 26.32 3.61 11.11
C SER A 34 27.19 2.57 11.81
N ALA A 35 28.06 3.06 12.70
CA ALA A 35 28.92 2.24 13.54
C ALA A 35 28.70 2.62 15.00
N TYR A 36 28.68 1.62 15.88
CA TYR A 36 28.49 1.81 17.32
C TYR A 36 29.76 1.37 18.05
N LEU A 37 30.24 2.21 18.97
CA LEU A 37 31.38 1.95 19.84
C LEU A 37 31.03 2.34 21.28
N ASN A 38 31.74 1.77 22.26
CA ASN A 38 31.61 2.20 23.64
C ASN A 38 31.99 3.68 23.79
N ARG A 39 31.22 4.45 24.57
CA ARG A 39 31.44 5.89 24.77
C ARG A 39 32.85 6.20 25.25
N HIS A 40 33.35 5.48 26.26
CA HIS A 40 34.63 5.78 26.87
C HIS A 40 35.79 5.52 25.91
N GLU A 41 35.72 4.43 25.15
CA GLU A 41 36.69 4.11 24.11
C GLU A 41 36.65 5.12 22.97
N LEU A 42 35.46 5.56 22.56
CA LEU A 42 35.30 6.56 21.50
C LEU A 42 35.92 7.91 21.90
N CYS A 43 35.65 8.41 23.11
CA CYS A 43 36.24 9.65 23.61
C CYS A 43 37.78 9.54 23.71
N GLN A 44 38.31 8.40 24.18
CA GLN A 44 39.76 8.16 24.19
C GLN A 44 40.37 8.13 22.78
N LEU A 45 39.70 7.50 21.82
CA LEU A 45 40.14 7.44 20.43
C LEU A 45 40.17 8.84 19.78
N LEU A 46 39.11 9.63 19.99
CA LEU A 46 38.92 10.96 19.42
C LEU A 46 39.71 12.05 20.15
N ARG A 47 40.22 11.76 21.36
CA ARG A 47 40.89 12.74 22.25
C ARG A 47 39.99 13.91 22.64
N GLU A 48 38.70 13.65 22.76
CA GLU A 48 37.70 14.63 23.21
C GLU A 48 37.36 14.41 24.69
N SER A 49 36.88 15.46 25.36
CA SER A 49 36.37 15.36 26.73
C SER A 49 35.09 14.52 26.77
N ASP A 50 34.74 13.95 27.95
CA ASP A 50 33.53 13.12 28.15
C ASP A 50 32.25 13.98 28.06
N GLN A 51 31.94 14.43 26.85
CA GLN A 51 30.75 15.20 26.51
C GLN A 51 29.71 14.29 25.86
N VAL A 52 28.45 14.52 26.23
CA VAL A 52 27.32 13.72 25.76
C VAL A 52 26.41 14.60 24.91
N SER A 53 26.30 14.29 23.62
CA SER A 53 25.43 15.03 22.70
C SER A 53 23.94 14.75 22.92
N GLY A 54 23.60 13.63 23.57
CA GLY A 54 22.22 13.28 23.89
C GLY A 54 22.09 12.00 24.70
N VAL A 55 20.97 11.86 25.41
CA VAL A 55 20.64 10.68 26.22
C VAL A 55 19.30 10.13 25.76
N PHE A 56 19.26 8.83 25.46
CA PHE A 56 18.01 8.13 25.17
C PHE A 56 17.46 7.53 26.47
N LEU A 57 16.31 8.03 26.93
CA LEU A 57 15.64 7.55 28.13
C LEU A 57 14.43 6.70 27.74
N ALA A 58 14.32 5.51 28.32
CA ALA A 58 13.11 4.72 28.28
C ALA A 58 12.28 5.07 29.52
N VAL A 59 11.15 5.74 29.31
CA VAL A 59 10.28 6.23 30.38
C VAL A 59 8.89 5.67 30.19
N ASP A 60 8.24 5.30 31.29
CA ASP A 60 6.86 4.83 31.25
C ASP A 60 5.91 5.96 30.81
N SER A 61 4.88 5.60 30.06
CA SER A 61 3.97 6.55 29.42
C SER A 61 3.25 7.46 30.43
N GLU A 62 3.01 6.96 31.64
CA GLU A 62 2.36 7.72 32.72
C GLU A 62 3.29 8.78 33.34
N GLN A 63 4.61 8.57 33.29
CA GLN A 63 5.60 9.47 33.89
C GLN A 63 6.16 10.50 32.91
N ILE A 64 5.80 10.40 31.61
CA ILE A 64 6.23 11.34 30.58
C ILE A 64 5.92 12.81 30.96
N PRO A 65 4.72 13.18 31.44
CA PRO A 65 4.41 14.57 31.81
C PRO A 65 5.30 15.09 32.96
N ALA A 66 5.56 14.24 33.96
CA ALA A 66 6.41 14.57 35.10
C ALA A 66 7.89 14.73 34.68
N MET A 67 8.38 13.86 33.79
CA MET A 67 9.71 13.98 33.20
C MET A 67 9.84 15.28 32.40
N TYR A 68 8.85 15.62 31.56
CA TYR A 68 8.84 16.88 30.82
C TYR A 68 8.91 18.11 31.71
N ALA A 69 8.18 18.09 32.84
CA ALA A 69 8.21 19.17 33.83
C ALA A 69 9.60 19.29 34.48
N ALA A 70 10.23 18.18 34.86
CA ALA A 70 11.57 18.16 35.44
C ALA A 70 12.65 18.64 34.45
N VAL A 71 12.58 18.20 33.19
CA VAL A 71 13.54 18.58 32.14
C VAL A 71 13.42 20.06 31.78
N LYS A 72 12.19 20.62 31.74
CA LYS A 72 12.00 22.07 31.52
C LYS A 72 12.65 22.95 32.60
N GLN A 73 12.82 22.42 33.82
CA GLN A 73 13.45 23.14 34.92
C GLN A 73 14.99 23.02 34.91
N THR A 74 15.57 22.26 33.98
CA THR A 74 17.02 22.04 33.90
C THR A 74 17.62 22.90 32.77
N PRO A 75 18.40 23.95 33.07
CA PRO A 75 18.82 24.97 32.09
C PRO A 75 19.82 24.51 31.01
N VAL A 76 20.30 23.26 31.07
CA VAL A 76 21.33 22.71 30.16
C VAL A 76 20.73 21.86 29.02
N VAL A 77 19.43 21.55 29.06
CA VAL A 77 18.81 20.66 28.05
C VAL A 77 18.30 21.48 26.86
N ALA A 78 18.96 21.33 25.70
CA ALA A 78 18.63 22.06 24.47
C ALA A 78 17.29 21.64 23.83
N GLY A 79 16.81 20.42 24.11
CA GLY A 79 15.53 19.94 23.59
C GLY A 79 15.21 18.51 24.00
N VAL A 80 13.92 18.15 23.95
CA VAL A 80 13.43 16.80 24.20
C VAL A 80 12.63 16.34 23.00
N ILE A 81 13.07 15.25 22.38
CA ILE A 81 12.37 14.63 21.25
C ILE A 81 11.61 13.42 21.77
N ASP A 82 10.28 13.48 21.72
CA ASP A 82 9.46 12.30 21.95
C ASP A 82 9.46 11.42 20.71
N LYS A 83 10.25 10.34 20.74
CA LYS A 83 10.23 9.34 19.68
C LYS A 83 8.84 8.73 19.49
N ARG A 84 8.06 8.52 20.55
CA ARG A 84 6.72 7.89 20.46
C ARG A 84 5.73 8.84 19.78
N SER A 85 5.70 10.10 20.18
CA SER A 85 4.82 11.10 19.55
C SER A 85 5.22 11.35 18.09
N ALA A 86 6.51 11.51 17.80
CA ALA A 86 7.01 11.65 16.43
C ALA A 86 6.64 10.43 15.56
N MET A 87 6.83 9.21 16.07
CA MET A 87 6.44 7.97 15.37
C MET A 87 4.93 7.84 15.19
N LYS A 88 4.13 8.32 16.15
CA LYS A 88 2.66 8.32 16.04
C LYS A 88 2.22 9.29 14.95
N HIS A 89 2.67 10.55 14.99
CA HIS A 89 2.34 11.54 13.97
C HIS A 89 2.79 11.12 12.57
N PHE A 90 3.98 10.54 12.45
CA PHE A 90 4.47 10.00 11.18
C PHE A 90 3.58 8.86 10.67
N ARG A 91 3.17 7.95 11.55
CA ARG A 91 2.26 6.84 11.20
C ARG A 91 0.88 7.32 10.80
N ASP A 92 0.33 8.27 11.55
CA ASP A 92 -0.99 8.85 11.29
C ASP A 92 -0.97 9.56 9.92
N MET A 93 0.03 10.39 9.65
CA MET A 93 0.21 11.07 8.35
C MET A 93 0.34 10.09 7.18
N ILE A 94 1.15 9.04 7.32
CA ILE A 94 1.28 8.00 6.27
C ILE A 94 -0.05 7.27 6.07
N SER A 95 -0.74 6.94 7.16
CA SER A 95 -2.00 6.19 7.08
C SER A 95 -3.10 7.00 6.39
N GLU A 96 -3.19 8.30 6.69
CA GLU A 96 -4.16 9.21 6.11
C GLU A 96 -3.89 9.44 4.62
N SER A 97 -2.64 9.75 4.27
CA SER A 97 -2.22 9.92 2.86
C SER A 97 -2.47 8.64 2.05
N THR A 98 -2.10 7.48 2.62
CA THR A 98 -2.34 6.17 1.99
C THR A 98 -3.83 5.88 1.81
N TYR A 99 -4.67 6.26 2.78
CA TYR A 99 -6.11 6.06 2.70
C TYR A 99 -6.73 6.86 1.55
N VAL A 100 -6.39 8.16 1.44
CA VAL A 100 -6.86 9.02 0.35
C VAL A 100 -6.44 8.47 -1.00
N MET A 101 -5.17 8.09 -1.16
CA MET A 101 -4.64 7.55 -2.42
C MET A 101 -5.32 6.23 -2.81
N ARG A 102 -5.56 5.33 -1.84
CA ARG A 102 -6.30 4.08 -2.07
C ARG A 102 -7.72 4.34 -2.56
N THR A 103 -8.45 5.25 -1.91
CA THR A 103 -9.84 5.55 -2.27
C THR A 103 -9.95 6.19 -3.66
N VAL A 104 -9.06 7.13 -3.98
CA VAL A 104 -9.02 7.76 -5.31
C VAL A 104 -8.72 6.73 -6.40
N ASN A 105 -7.72 5.88 -6.19
CA ASN A 105 -7.38 4.82 -7.14
C ASN A 105 -8.51 3.79 -7.29
N ALA A 106 -9.18 3.43 -6.20
CA ALA A 106 -10.35 2.55 -6.26
C ALA A 106 -11.48 3.19 -7.07
N MET A 107 -11.72 4.49 -6.94
CA MET A 107 -12.71 5.21 -7.73
C MET A 107 -12.39 5.17 -9.23
N PHE A 108 -11.14 5.46 -9.62
CA PHE A 108 -10.71 5.34 -11.01
C PHE A 108 -10.86 3.91 -11.54
N ALA A 109 -10.43 2.91 -10.76
CA ALA A 109 -10.57 1.52 -11.12
C ALA A 109 -12.04 1.12 -11.34
N MET A 110 -12.96 1.59 -10.48
CA MET A 110 -14.40 1.34 -10.64
C MET A 110 -14.95 1.94 -11.92
N VAL A 111 -14.61 3.20 -12.23
CA VAL A 111 -15.08 3.88 -13.44
C VAL A 111 -14.58 3.18 -14.70
N ILE A 112 -13.29 2.82 -14.73
CA ILE A 112 -12.69 2.11 -15.86
C ILE A 112 -13.32 0.72 -16.01
N ALA A 113 -13.42 -0.06 -14.92
CA ALA A 113 -14.02 -1.38 -14.95
C ALA A 113 -15.49 -1.32 -15.41
N PHE A 114 -16.27 -0.38 -14.90
CA PHE A 114 -17.65 -0.17 -15.31
C PHE A 114 -17.75 0.10 -16.82
N GLY A 115 -16.93 1.02 -17.34
CA GLY A 115 -16.91 1.38 -18.75
C GLY A 115 -16.50 0.21 -19.66
N VAL A 116 -15.46 -0.53 -19.28
CA VAL A 116 -15.02 -1.72 -20.04
C VAL A 116 -16.10 -2.78 -20.06
N ILE A 117 -16.69 -3.10 -18.91
CA ILE A 117 -17.76 -4.11 -18.81
C ILE A 117 -19.00 -3.69 -19.61
N TYR A 118 -19.38 -2.41 -19.54
CA TYR A 118 -20.47 -1.85 -20.32
C TYR A 118 -20.21 -2.00 -21.83
N ASN A 119 -19.01 -1.64 -22.28
CA ASN A 119 -18.63 -1.76 -23.69
C ASN A 119 -18.64 -3.21 -24.15
N CYS A 120 -18.09 -4.14 -23.35
CA CYS A 120 -18.15 -5.57 -23.64
C CYS A 120 -19.60 -6.06 -23.72
N ALA A 121 -20.47 -5.63 -22.81
CA ALA A 121 -21.88 -5.99 -22.83
C ALA A 121 -22.58 -5.53 -24.11
N MET A 122 -22.29 -4.30 -24.54
CA MET A 122 -22.87 -3.73 -25.75
C MET A 122 -22.41 -4.46 -27.02
N ILE A 123 -21.12 -4.83 -27.09
CA ILE A 123 -20.57 -5.62 -28.19
C ILE A 123 -21.25 -6.98 -28.27
N ILE A 124 -21.28 -7.74 -27.16
CA ILE A 124 -21.89 -9.08 -27.13
C ILE A 124 -23.40 -9.00 -27.43
N LEU A 125 -24.08 -7.97 -26.93
CA LEU A 125 -25.49 -7.73 -27.25
C LEU A 125 -25.71 -7.48 -28.73
N SER A 126 -24.85 -6.69 -29.38
CA SER A 126 -24.91 -6.40 -30.81
C SER A 126 -24.69 -7.66 -31.66
N GLU A 127 -23.71 -8.47 -31.30
CA GLU A 127 -23.40 -9.73 -31.98
C GLU A 127 -24.53 -10.76 -31.83
N ARG A 128 -25.06 -10.90 -30.61
CA ARG A 128 -26.14 -11.86 -30.29
C ARG A 128 -27.55 -11.30 -30.55
N ALA A 129 -27.71 -10.04 -30.99
CA ALA A 129 -29.03 -9.46 -31.25
C ALA A 129 -29.84 -10.28 -32.27
N ARG A 130 -29.14 -10.86 -33.27
CA ARG A 130 -29.75 -11.70 -34.30
C ARG A 130 -30.25 -13.02 -33.74
N ASP A 131 -29.46 -13.65 -32.89
CA ASP A 131 -29.82 -14.91 -32.22
C ASP A 131 -30.94 -14.70 -31.19
N LEU A 132 -30.91 -13.57 -30.47
CA LEU A 132 -31.94 -13.15 -29.53
C LEU A 132 -33.28 -12.87 -30.22
N ALA A 133 -33.27 -12.36 -31.46
CA ALA A 133 -34.47 -12.20 -32.26
C ALA A 133 -35.12 -13.55 -32.61
N THR A 134 -34.32 -14.59 -32.86
CA THR A 134 -34.83 -15.95 -33.13
C THR A 134 -35.35 -16.62 -31.84
N LEU A 135 -34.64 -16.47 -30.72
CA LEU A 135 -35.10 -16.93 -29.40
C LEU A 135 -36.43 -16.29 -28.97
N ARG A 136 -36.67 -15.06 -29.40
CA ARG A 136 -37.93 -14.36 -29.15
C ARG A 136 -39.12 -14.97 -29.91
N VAL A 137 -38.89 -15.54 -31.09
CA VAL A 137 -39.93 -16.31 -31.82
C VAL A 137 -40.28 -17.60 -31.06
N MET A 138 -39.34 -18.14 -30.28
CA MET A 138 -39.55 -19.29 -29.38
C MET A 138 -40.16 -18.93 -28.01
N GLY A 139 -40.50 -17.65 -27.78
CA GLY A 139 -41.22 -17.21 -26.58
C GLY A 139 -40.36 -16.78 -25.39
N PHE A 140 -39.03 -16.66 -25.55
CA PHE A 140 -38.16 -16.16 -24.48
C PHE A 140 -38.42 -14.68 -24.14
N THR A 141 -38.44 -14.36 -22.84
CA THR A 141 -38.60 -12.98 -22.35
C THR A 141 -37.27 -12.22 -22.40
N ARG A 142 -37.33 -10.89 -22.53
CA ARG A 142 -36.11 -10.03 -22.56
C ARG A 142 -35.26 -10.14 -21.29
N GLY A 143 -35.92 -10.35 -20.15
CA GLY A 143 -35.25 -10.51 -18.86
C GLY A 143 -34.49 -11.84 -18.74
N GLU A 144 -34.83 -12.85 -19.54
CA GLU A 144 -34.09 -14.12 -19.63
C GLU A 144 -32.88 -13.97 -20.54
N ALA A 145 -33.05 -13.33 -21.71
CA ALA A 145 -31.96 -12.98 -22.60
C ALA A 145 -30.88 -12.13 -21.92
N SER A 146 -31.27 -11.08 -21.20
CA SER A 146 -30.35 -10.22 -20.44
C SER A 146 -29.64 -10.98 -19.31
N ARG A 147 -30.30 -11.95 -18.66
CA ARG A 147 -29.68 -12.78 -17.62
C ARG A 147 -28.58 -13.67 -18.18
N VAL A 148 -28.78 -14.25 -19.37
CA VAL A 148 -27.75 -15.07 -20.04
C VAL A 148 -26.54 -14.20 -20.39
N LEU A 149 -26.78 -13.01 -20.96
CA LEU A 149 -25.72 -12.05 -21.30
C LEU A 149 -24.88 -11.64 -20.08
N VAL A 150 -25.54 -11.22 -18.99
CA VAL A 150 -24.84 -10.83 -17.75
C VAL A 150 -24.09 -12.02 -17.15
N GLY A 151 -24.61 -13.24 -17.28
CA GLY A 151 -23.93 -14.47 -16.86
C GLY A 151 -22.63 -14.72 -17.64
N GLU A 152 -22.64 -14.55 -18.96
CA GLU A 152 -21.45 -14.69 -19.82
C GLU A 152 -20.36 -13.70 -19.41
N ILE A 153 -20.74 -12.43 -19.22
CA ILE A 153 -19.85 -11.36 -18.75
C ILE A 153 -19.33 -11.63 -17.34
N ALA A 154 -20.18 -12.14 -16.44
CA ALA A 154 -19.78 -12.48 -15.08
C ALA A 154 -18.72 -13.58 -15.06
N ILE A 155 -18.85 -14.61 -15.90
CA ILE A 155 -17.85 -15.69 -16.01
C ILE A 155 -16.53 -15.14 -16.54
N ILE A 156 -16.55 -14.34 -17.60
CA ILE A 156 -15.34 -13.71 -18.17
C ILE A 156 -14.66 -12.82 -17.11
N THR A 157 -15.45 -12.04 -16.38
CA THR A 157 -14.95 -11.16 -15.31
C THR A 157 -14.32 -11.97 -14.18
N LEU A 158 -14.99 -13.05 -13.73
CA LEU A 158 -14.50 -13.90 -12.66
C LEU A 158 -13.18 -14.59 -13.02
N MET A 159 -13.02 -15.01 -14.29
CA MET A 159 -11.78 -15.58 -14.81
C MET A 159 -10.67 -14.53 -14.96
N SER A 160 -11.04 -13.26 -15.20
CA SER A 160 -10.10 -12.15 -15.34
C SER A 160 -9.51 -11.69 -13.99
N ILE A 161 -10.25 -11.83 -12.88
CA ILE A 161 -9.78 -11.45 -11.53
C ILE A 161 -8.44 -12.12 -11.17
N PRO A 162 -8.30 -13.46 -11.14
CA PRO A 162 -7.06 -14.11 -10.74
C PRO A 162 -5.91 -13.74 -11.69
N LEU A 163 -6.18 -13.63 -12.99
CA LEU A 163 -5.19 -13.21 -13.98
C LEU A 163 -4.70 -11.77 -13.70
N GLY A 164 -5.62 -10.85 -13.40
CA GLY A 164 -5.31 -9.49 -13.02
C GLY A 164 -4.51 -9.39 -11.72
N LEU A 165 -4.78 -10.24 -10.73
CA LEU A 165 -3.99 -10.29 -9.50
C LEU A 165 -2.55 -10.74 -9.74
N VAL A 166 -2.34 -11.74 -10.61
CA VAL A 166 -1.00 -12.20 -10.99
C VAL A 166 -0.23 -11.12 -11.74
N ILE A 167 -0.86 -10.49 -12.73
CA ILE A 167 -0.24 -9.40 -13.50
C ILE A 167 0.08 -8.20 -12.58
N GLY A 168 -0.85 -7.83 -11.68
CA GLY A 168 -0.64 -6.75 -10.73
C GLY A 168 0.50 -7.04 -9.75
N TYR A 169 0.67 -8.30 -9.32
CA TYR A 169 1.80 -8.73 -8.52
C TYR A 169 3.13 -8.58 -9.28
N LEU A 170 3.20 -9.08 -10.52
CA LEU A 170 4.40 -8.99 -11.34
C LEU A 170 4.79 -7.55 -11.63
N PHE A 171 3.80 -6.68 -11.89
CA PHE A 171 4.03 -5.25 -12.06
C PHE A 171 4.60 -4.62 -10.79
N SER A 172 3.98 -4.88 -9.64
CA SER A 172 4.44 -4.38 -8.34
C SER A 172 5.87 -4.84 -8.04
N TYR A 173 6.15 -6.12 -8.27
CA TYR A 173 7.49 -6.71 -8.11
C TYR A 173 8.52 -6.05 -9.04
N GLY A 174 8.20 -5.85 -10.32
CA GLY A 174 9.07 -5.18 -11.28
C GLY A 174 9.36 -3.72 -10.90
N THR A 175 8.36 -3.01 -10.37
CA THR A 175 8.58 -1.64 -9.87
C THR A 175 9.47 -1.61 -8.64
N ALA A 176 9.32 -2.55 -7.70
CA ALA A 176 10.19 -2.64 -6.53
C ALA A 176 11.65 -2.88 -6.90
N LEU A 177 11.90 -3.80 -7.86
CA LEU A 177 13.26 -4.05 -8.36
C LEU A 177 13.88 -2.83 -9.04
N SER A 178 13.08 -2.00 -9.69
CA SER A 178 13.56 -0.79 -10.37
C SER A 178 13.89 0.35 -9.39
N MET A 179 13.37 0.29 -8.16
CA MET A 179 13.61 1.30 -7.11
C MET A 179 14.70 0.88 -6.12
N ASP A 180 15.21 -0.35 -6.21
CA ASP A 180 16.38 -0.80 -5.43
C ASP A 180 17.61 -0.02 -5.90
N THR A 181 17.90 1.09 -5.21
CA THR A 181 19.13 1.86 -5.37
C THR A 181 20.08 1.48 -4.24
N GLU A 182 21.41 1.60 -4.44
CA GLU A 182 22.43 1.20 -3.45
C GLU A 182 22.22 1.75 -2.03
N THR A 183 21.44 2.83 -1.88
CA THR A 183 21.18 3.52 -0.61
C THR A 183 19.74 3.33 -0.07
N ASN A 184 18.80 2.78 -0.84
CA ASN A 184 17.40 2.61 -0.42
C ASN A 184 16.82 1.29 -0.94
N ARG A 185 16.60 0.34 -0.03
CA ARG A 185 15.87 -0.91 -0.32
C ARG A 185 14.41 -0.70 0.06
N PHE A 186 13.51 -0.74 -0.92
CA PHE A 186 12.06 -0.64 -0.68
C PHE A 186 11.48 -2.05 -0.54
N PRO A 187 11.23 -2.55 0.69
CA PRO A 187 10.66 -3.87 0.86
C PRO A 187 9.24 -3.90 0.31
N LEU A 188 9.00 -4.71 -0.73
CA LEU A 188 7.68 -4.97 -1.28
C LEU A 188 6.86 -5.80 -0.28
N VAL A 189 6.08 -5.14 0.58
CA VAL A 189 5.17 -5.82 1.52
C VAL A 189 3.75 -5.80 0.97
N ILE A 190 3.35 -6.89 0.30
CA ILE A 190 1.97 -7.07 -0.15
C ILE A 190 1.22 -7.92 0.87
N ASN A 191 0.24 -7.31 1.54
CA ASN A 191 -0.64 -8.00 2.49
C ASN A 191 -1.83 -8.65 1.75
N ARG A 192 -2.34 -9.77 2.26
CA ARG A 192 -3.57 -10.44 1.80
C ARG A 192 -4.78 -9.51 1.80
N SER A 193 -4.82 -8.55 2.72
CA SER A 193 -5.88 -7.51 2.77
C SER A 193 -5.93 -6.64 1.51
N THR A 194 -4.78 -6.38 0.89
CA THR A 194 -4.70 -5.56 -0.34
C THR A 194 -5.36 -6.29 -1.50
N TYR A 195 -5.12 -7.59 -1.64
CA TYR A 195 -5.79 -8.42 -2.63
C TYR A 195 -7.30 -8.49 -2.41
N ALA A 196 -7.73 -8.72 -1.17
CA ALA A 196 -9.15 -8.75 -0.83
C ALA A 196 -9.85 -7.43 -1.18
N TYR A 197 -9.23 -6.29 -0.83
CA TYR A 197 -9.78 -4.97 -1.15
C TYR A 197 -9.89 -4.76 -2.67
N SER A 198 -8.82 -5.01 -3.44
CA SER A 198 -8.85 -4.85 -4.90
C SER A 198 -9.90 -5.74 -5.57
N THR A 199 -10.01 -7.00 -5.15
CA THR A 199 -11.02 -7.92 -5.68
C THR A 199 -12.44 -7.45 -5.33
N LEU A 200 -12.68 -6.96 -4.11
CA LEU A 200 -13.99 -6.42 -3.71
C LEU A 200 -14.39 -5.21 -4.53
N VAL A 201 -13.45 -4.28 -4.79
CA VAL A 201 -13.70 -3.10 -5.61
C VAL A 201 -14.12 -3.50 -7.04
N ILE A 202 -13.42 -4.46 -7.64
CA ILE A 202 -13.74 -4.95 -9.00
C ILE A 202 -15.06 -5.72 -9.02
N LEU A 203 -15.32 -6.59 -8.04
CA LEU A 203 -16.59 -7.30 -7.94
C LEU A 203 -17.76 -6.34 -7.75
N PHE A 204 -17.58 -5.29 -6.95
CA PHE A 204 -18.58 -4.25 -6.76
C PHE A 204 -18.85 -3.49 -8.06
N ALA A 205 -17.81 -3.06 -8.78
CA ALA A 205 -17.94 -2.39 -10.07
C ALA A 205 -18.62 -3.29 -11.12
N ALA A 206 -18.25 -4.57 -11.18
CA ALA A 206 -18.84 -5.55 -12.09
C ALA A 206 -20.32 -5.81 -11.78
N THR A 207 -20.67 -5.91 -10.50
CA THR A 207 -22.06 -6.08 -10.06
C THR A 207 -22.90 -4.85 -10.41
N LEU A 208 -22.36 -3.65 -10.16
CA LEU A 208 -23.02 -2.39 -10.50
C LEU A 208 -23.24 -2.25 -12.02
N SER A 209 -22.22 -2.59 -12.82
CA SER A 209 -22.29 -2.56 -14.28
C SER A 209 -23.29 -3.59 -14.82
N GLY A 210 -23.22 -4.84 -14.35
CA GLY A 210 -24.17 -5.89 -14.73
C GLY A 210 -25.61 -5.55 -14.36
N TRP A 211 -25.84 -4.95 -13.19
CA TRP A 211 -27.16 -4.45 -12.79
C TRP A 211 -27.65 -3.32 -13.71
N TYR A 212 -26.78 -2.36 -14.04
CA TYR A 212 -27.11 -1.24 -14.91
C TYR A 212 -27.44 -1.70 -16.34
N VAL A 213 -26.60 -2.56 -16.93
CA VAL A 213 -26.82 -3.15 -18.26
C VAL A 213 -28.13 -3.92 -18.29
N ARG A 214 -28.40 -4.73 -17.26
CA ARG A 214 -29.67 -5.46 -17.16
C ARG A 214 -30.87 -4.53 -17.14
N ARG A 215 -30.78 -3.41 -16.42
CA ARG A 215 -31.84 -2.40 -16.39
C ARG A 215 -32.02 -1.72 -17.74
N LEU A 216 -30.92 -1.32 -18.39
CA LEU A 216 -30.94 -0.68 -19.71
C LEU A 216 -31.63 -1.55 -20.77
N VAL A 217 -31.31 -2.83 -20.83
CA VAL A 217 -31.91 -3.78 -21.78
C VAL A 217 -33.41 -4.00 -21.51
N ASN A 218 -33.84 -3.90 -20.25
CA ASN A 218 -35.25 -3.99 -19.89
C ASN A 218 -36.02 -2.69 -20.18
N ASP A 219 -35.38 -1.52 -20.04
CA ASP A 219 -36.01 -0.20 -20.17
C ASP A 219 -36.06 0.33 -21.62
N LEU A 220 -35.25 -0.21 -22.55
CA LEU A 220 -35.13 0.26 -23.95
C LEU A 220 -36.41 0.12 -24.83
N ASP A 221 -37.55 -0.29 -24.28
CA ASP A 221 -38.78 -0.49 -25.03
C ASP A 221 -40.05 -0.02 -24.28
N LEU A 222 -40.11 1.28 -24.03
CA LEU A 222 -41.41 1.96 -24.02
C LEU A 222 -41.43 3.23 -24.90
N ILE A 223 -40.25 3.77 -25.26
CA ILE A 223 -40.15 5.08 -25.94
C ILE A 223 -39.49 4.98 -27.33
N SER A 224 -38.64 3.98 -27.58
CA SER A 224 -37.89 3.90 -28.86
C SER A 224 -38.69 3.38 -30.05
N VAL A 225 -39.80 2.66 -29.83
CA VAL A 225 -40.58 2.04 -30.92
C VAL A 225 -41.65 2.99 -31.49
N LEU A 226 -41.89 4.15 -30.87
CA LEU A 226 -42.88 5.14 -31.35
C LEU A 226 -42.29 6.40 -32.01
N LYS A 227 -40.97 6.47 -32.21
CA LYS A 227 -40.30 7.64 -32.81
C LYS A 227 -39.41 7.32 -34.02
N VAL A 228 -39.82 6.33 -34.80
CA VAL A 228 -39.51 6.33 -36.24
C VAL A 228 -40.81 6.64 -36.96
N LYS A 229 -41.18 7.92 -36.93
CA LYS A 229 -42.20 8.48 -37.80
C LYS A 229 -41.57 9.69 -38.48
N GLU A 230 -41.39 9.51 -39.80
CA GLU A 230 -40.89 10.45 -40.81
C GLU A 230 -39.39 10.79 -40.78
#